data_AF-A0A839RLQ0-F1
#
_entry.id   AF-A0A839RLQ0-F1
#
_cell.length_a   1.000
_cell.length_b   1.000
_cell.length_c   1.000
_cell.angle_alpha   90.00
_cell.angle_beta   90.00
_cell.angle_gamma   90.00
#
_symmetry.space_group_name_H-M   'P 1'
#
loop_
_entity.id
_entity.type
_entity.pdbx_description
1 polymer ?
#
loop_
_entity_poly.entity_id
_entity_poly.type
_entity_poly.pdbx_seq_one_letter_code
_entity_poly.pdbx_strand_id
1 'polypeptide(L)'
;MTSDVEIGRSPTGKRMFPLAFRVNFVRRWQDCTERGAKARLLREFSLDEATVRPWLQAYDRGQYTTAMVAASEKSRNRVSNRDRAELARLRSENEALKKKVAQAEAVQEILGKAYELLHGINESSSEQHEQIPPALMSADEYARWLQRKNLS
;
A
#
# COMPACT_ATOMS: atom_id res chain seq x y z
N MET A 1 17.31 -23.77 14.73
CA MET A 1 17.10 -22.40 14.22
C MET A 1 18.42 -21.65 14.36
N THR A 2 19.27 -21.75 13.34
CA THR A 2 20.52 -21.00 13.24
C THR A 2 20.13 -19.54 13.09
N SER A 3 20.51 -18.69 14.04
CA SER A 3 20.20 -17.26 14.00
C SER A 3 20.86 -16.67 12.76
N ASP A 4 20.06 -16.37 11.73
CA ASP A 4 20.47 -15.81 10.43
C ASP A 4 20.87 -14.32 10.57
N VAL A 5 21.72 -14.04 11.54
CA VAL A 5 22.26 -12.70 11.79
C VAL A 5 23.72 -12.75 11.41
N GLU A 6 24.04 -12.18 10.26
CA GLU A 6 25.41 -12.10 9.75
C GLU A 6 26.33 -11.42 10.77
N ILE A 7 27.38 -12.13 11.19
CA ILE A 7 28.41 -11.61 12.08
C ILE A 7 29.38 -10.80 11.20
N GLY A 8 29.34 -9.48 11.33
CA GLY A 8 30.23 -8.59 10.60
C GLY A 8 31.70 -8.71 11.05
N ARG A 9 32.58 -7.96 10.38
CA ARG A 9 33.99 -7.82 10.76
C ARG A 9 34.36 -6.34 10.93
N SER A 10 35.26 -6.04 11.86
CA SER A 10 35.85 -4.71 12.00
C SER A 10 36.80 -4.42 10.84
N PRO A 11 37.19 -3.16 10.61
CA PRO A 11 38.25 -2.81 9.65
C PRO A 11 39.58 -3.53 9.92
N THR A 12 39.83 -3.91 11.17
CA THR A 12 40.98 -4.70 11.63
C THR A 12 40.77 -6.23 11.58
N GLY A 13 39.66 -6.70 10.98
CA GLY A 13 39.36 -8.11 10.76
C GLY A 13 38.78 -8.87 11.95
N LYS A 14 38.53 -8.22 13.09
CA LYS A 14 37.94 -8.87 14.28
C LYS A 14 36.44 -9.12 14.07
N ARG A 15 35.93 -10.26 14.54
CA ARG A 15 34.48 -10.56 14.51
C ARG A 15 33.73 -9.48 15.29
N MET A 16 32.73 -8.89 14.67
CA MET A 16 31.82 -7.91 15.28
C MET A 16 30.44 -8.54 15.40
N PHE A 17 29.95 -8.63 16.63
CA PHE A 17 28.65 -9.23 16.93
C PHE A 17 27.58 -8.14 16.97
N PRO A 18 26.61 -8.14 16.04
CA PRO A 18 25.50 -7.18 16.05
C PRO A 18 24.73 -7.21 17.37
N LEU A 19 24.03 -6.12 17.70
CA LEU A 19 23.20 -6.06 18.92
C LEU A 19 22.12 -7.16 18.90
N ALA A 20 21.45 -7.34 17.75
CA ALA A 20 20.43 -8.38 17.58
C ALA A 20 20.97 -9.80 17.84
N PHE A 21 22.19 -10.09 17.35
CA PHE A 21 22.86 -11.36 17.61
C PHE A 21 23.08 -11.58 19.11
N ARG A 22 23.65 -10.58 19.79
CA ARG A 22 23.96 -10.67 21.23
C ARG A 22 22.70 -10.87 22.07
N VAL A 23 21.61 -10.15 21.76
CA VAL A 23 20.31 -10.31 22.46
C VAL A 23 19.75 -11.72 22.25
N ASN A 24 19.76 -12.23 21.01
CA ASN A 24 19.28 -13.57 20.70
C ASN A 24 20.12 -14.65 21.42
N PHE A 25 21.45 -14.49 21.40
CA PHE A 25 22.37 -15.39 22.09
C PHE A 25 22.07 -15.45 23.59
N VAL A 26 21.94 -14.29 24.25
CA VAL A 26 21.66 -14.25 25.69
C VAL A 26 20.31 -14.89 26.01
N ARG A 27 19.28 -14.70 25.19
CA ARG A 27 17.99 -15.40 25.36
C ARG A 27 18.17 -16.92 25.31
N ARG A 28 18.83 -17.44 24.27
CA ARG A 28 19.14 -18.88 24.15
C ARG A 28 19.96 -19.39 25.33
N TRP A 29 20.87 -18.56 25.86
CA TRP A 29 21.68 -18.89 27.04
C TRP A 29 20.83 -19.06 28.31
N GLN A 30 19.80 -18.23 28.51
CA GLN A 30 18.87 -18.35 29.63
C GLN A 30 17.95 -19.57 29.49
N ASP A 31 17.54 -19.90 28.25
CA ASP A 31 16.72 -21.08 27.95
C ASP A 31 17.49 -22.41 28.14
N CYS A 32 18.82 -22.37 28.24
CA CYS A 32 19.65 -23.56 28.46
C CYS A 32 19.55 -24.07 29.92
N THR A 33 18.62 -24.99 30.17
CA THR A 33 18.41 -25.62 31.49
C THR A 33 19.18 -26.94 31.67
N GLU A 34 19.48 -27.65 30.59
CA GLU A 34 20.17 -28.95 30.64
C GLU A 34 21.67 -28.83 30.96
N ARG A 35 22.23 -29.86 31.63
CA ARG A 35 23.66 -29.94 31.90
C ARG A 35 24.44 -29.96 30.59
N GLY A 36 25.36 -29.00 30.43
CA GLY A 36 26.21 -28.89 29.25
C GLY A 36 25.57 -28.19 28.04
N ALA A 37 24.29 -27.78 28.10
CA ALA A 37 23.64 -27.05 27.02
C ALA A 37 24.35 -25.71 26.71
N LYS A 38 24.80 -25.00 27.76
CA LYS A 38 25.59 -23.76 27.61
C LYS A 38 26.93 -23.99 26.90
N ALA A 39 27.63 -25.07 27.23
CA ALA A 39 28.89 -25.43 26.57
C ALA A 39 28.67 -25.83 25.09
N ARG A 40 27.57 -26.54 24.79
CA ARG A 40 27.15 -26.86 23.41
C ARG A 40 26.86 -25.58 22.63
N LEU A 41 26.13 -24.64 23.23
CA LEU A 41 25.77 -23.35 22.64
C LEU A 41 27.02 -22.52 22.29
N LEU A 42 28.02 -22.48 23.17
CA LEU A 42 29.29 -21.81 22.88
C LEU A 42 30.01 -22.42 21.67
N ARG A 43 30.03 -23.75 21.56
CA ARG A 43 30.65 -24.45 20.42
C ARG A 43 29.90 -24.21 19.10
N GLU A 44 28.57 -24.22 19.13
CA GLU A 44 27.71 -23.95 17.97
C GLU A 44 28.05 -22.59 17.32
N PHE A 45 28.27 -21.56 18.14
CA PHE A 45 28.61 -20.22 17.66
C PHE A 45 30.12 -19.94 17.57
N SER A 46 30.95 -20.93 17.94
CA SER A 46 32.41 -20.79 18.10
C SER A 46 32.77 -19.54 18.91
N LEU A 47 32.18 -19.44 20.10
CA LEU A 47 32.37 -18.35 21.04
C LEU A 47 33.10 -18.83 22.28
N ASP A 48 33.93 -17.95 22.82
CA ASP A 48 34.59 -18.16 24.09
C ASP A 48 33.79 -17.53 25.25
N GLU A 49 33.92 -18.08 26.45
CA GLU A 49 33.23 -17.60 27.65
C GLU A 49 33.61 -16.15 27.97
N ALA A 50 34.89 -15.78 27.75
CA ALA A 50 35.34 -14.40 27.94
C ALA A 50 34.66 -13.41 26.99
N THR A 51 34.23 -13.86 25.80
CA THR A 51 33.51 -13.04 24.83
C THR A 51 32.05 -12.82 25.24
N VAL A 52 31.43 -13.84 25.83
CA VAL A 52 30.00 -13.85 26.18
C VAL A 52 29.73 -13.24 27.55
N ARG A 53 30.67 -13.35 28.50
CA ARG A 53 30.51 -12.84 29.87
C ARG A 53 30.09 -11.37 29.95
N PRO A 54 30.64 -10.43 29.16
CA PRO A 54 30.18 -9.05 29.15
C PRO A 54 28.74 -8.90 28.66
N TRP A 55 28.27 -9.78 27.78
CA TRP A 55 26.91 -9.75 27.25
C TRP A 55 25.90 -10.17 28.32
N LEU A 56 26.22 -11.21 29.09
CA LEU A 56 25.40 -11.63 30.23
C LEU A 56 25.32 -10.53 31.28
N GLN A 57 26.45 -9.90 31.61
CA GLN A 57 26.47 -8.76 32.55
C GLN A 57 25.65 -7.57 32.05
N ALA A 58 25.69 -7.28 30.74
CA ALA A 58 24.88 -6.23 30.14
C ALA A 58 23.37 -6.56 30.22
N TYR A 59 23.00 -7.83 30.08
CA TYR A 59 21.63 -8.30 30.26
C TYR A 59 21.16 -8.17 31.71
N ASP A 60 21.96 -8.62 32.68
CA ASP A 60 21.64 -8.53 34.11
C ASP A 60 21.46 -7.08 34.56
N ARG A 61 22.17 -6.14 33.92
CA ARG A 61 22.05 -4.69 34.13
C ARG A 61 20.91 -4.04 33.34
N GLY A 62 20.12 -4.80 32.59
CA GLY A 62 19.02 -4.30 31.76
C GLY A 62 19.47 -3.42 30.57
N GLN A 63 20.73 -3.50 30.14
CA GLN A 63 21.26 -2.60 29.11
C GLN A 63 20.73 -2.91 27.71
N TYR A 64 20.26 -4.13 27.45
CA TYR A 64 19.71 -4.49 26.14
C TYR A 64 18.37 -3.84 25.84
N THR A 65 17.49 -3.71 26.84
CA THR A 65 16.21 -3.00 26.66
C THR A 65 16.47 -1.53 26.39
N THR A 66 17.33 -0.88 27.18
CA THR A 66 17.75 0.52 26.97
C THR A 66 18.43 0.73 25.61
N ALA A 67 19.34 -0.17 25.21
CA ALA A 67 20.03 -0.08 23.92
C ALA A 67 19.09 -0.28 22.73
N MET A 68 18.08 -1.16 22.82
CA MET A 68 17.07 -1.34 21.78
C MET A 68 16.16 -0.12 21.65
N VAL A 69 15.73 0.47 22.78
CA VAL A 69 14.94 1.72 22.80
C VAL A 69 15.75 2.86 22.16
N ALA A 70 16.99 3.06 22.59
CA ALA A 70 17.88 4.09 22.03
C ALA A 70 18.16 3.88 20.53
N ALA A 71 18.30 2.63 20.07
CA ALA A 71 18.48 2.32 18.65
C ALA A 71 17.23 2.66 17.82
N SER A 72 16.03 2.37 18.36
CA SER A 72 14.74 2.74 17.76
C SER A 72 14.57 4.27 17.68
N GLU A 73 14.86 4.98 18.76
CA GLU A 73 14.82 6.45 18.78
C GLU A 73 15.83 7.06 17.81
N LYS A 74 17.04 6.51 17.75
CA LYS A 74 18.07 6.94 16.80
C LYS A 74 17.67 6.67 15.35
N SER A 75 16.98 5.57 15.05
CA SER A 75 16.42 5.29 13.73
C SER A 75 15.33 6.30 13.34
N ARG A 76 14.42 6.61 14.27
CA ARG A 76 13.37 7.62 14.07
C ARG A 76 13.95 9.02 13.82
N ASN A 77 15.03 9.35 14.52
CA ASN A 77 15.77 10.60 14.34
C ASN A 77 16.70 10.60 13.11
N ARG A 78 16.96 9.42 12.51
CA ARG A 78 17.76 9.24 11.29
C ARG A 78 16.95 9.22 10.00
N VAL A 79 15.63 9.37 10.04
CA VAL A 79 14.85 9.69 8.83
C VAL A 79 15.50 10.93 8.23
N SER A 80 16.18 10.73 7.09
CA SER A 80 17.08 11.73 6.53
C SER A 80 16.28 13.00 6.22
N ASN A 81 16.88 14.17 6.31
CA ASN A 81 16.24 15.41 5.84
C ASN A 81 15.75 15.25 4.39
N ARG A 82 16.42 14.41 3.60
CA ARG A 82 16.01 14.00 2.26
C ARG A 82 14.69 13.22 2.26
N ASP A 83 14.56 12.19 3.11
CA ASP A 83 13.34 11.38 3.20
C ASP A 83 12.15 12.23 3.69
N ARG A 84 12.39 13.20 4.58
CA ARG A 84 11.36 14.16 5.02
C ARG A 84 10.91 15.08 3.88
N ALA A 85 11.86 15.57 3.07
CA ALA A 85 11.56 16.41 1.92
C ALA A 85 10.83 15.64 0.82
N GLU A 86 11.23 14.40 0.54
CA GLU A 86 10.55 13.50 -0.41
C GLU A 86 9.13 13.18 0.06
N LEU A 87 8.91 12.90 1.35
CA LEU A 87 7.56 12.71 1.90
C LEU A 87 6.69 13.96 1.76
N ALA A 88 7.24 15.16 2.00
CA ALA A 88 6.51 16.41 1.84
C ALA A 88 6.10 16.64 0.37
N ARG A 89 7.02 16.38 -0.56
CA ARG A 89 6.76 16.46 -2.01
C ARG A 89 5.71 15.45 -2.45
N LEU A 90 5.83 14.19 -2.02
CA LEU A 90 4.86 13.15 -2.35
C LEU A 90 3.46 13.49 -1.83
N ARG A 91 3.36 14.08 -0.64
CA ARG A 91 2.07 14.55 -0.10
C ARG A 91 1.46 15.68 -0.92
N SER A 92 2.25 16.68 -1.32
CA SER A 92 1.72 17.77 -2.14
C SER A 92 1.29 17.29 -3.54
N GLU A 93 2.04 16.36 -4.13
CA GLU A 93 1.70 15.74 -5.40
C GLU A 93 0.42 14.90 -5.29
N ASN A 94 0.27 14.13 -4.21
CA ASN A 94 -0.93 13.34 -3.97
C ASN A 94 -2.19 14.22 -3.85
N GLU A 95 -2.10 15.34 -3.12
CA GLU A 95 -3.20 16.30 -2.99
C GLU A 95 -3.53 16.98 -4.34
N ALA A 96 -2.52 17.30 -5.16
CA ALA A 96 -2.75 17.82 -6.50
C ALA A 96 -3.41 16.79 -7.42
N LEU A 97 -3.01 15.52 -7.35
CA LEU A 97 -3.61 14.43 -8.12
C LEU A 97 -5.06 14.18 -7.71
N LYS A 98 -5.37 14.18 -6.41
CA LYS A 98 -6.76 14.07 -5.93
C LYS A 98 -7.66 15.16 -6.47
N LYS A 99 -7.18 16.41 -6.54
CA LYS A 99 -7.94 17.52 -7.13
C LYS A 99 -8.21 17.28 -8.62
N LYS A 100 -7.23 16.76 -9.37
CA LYS A 100 -7.42 16.42 -10.79
C LYS A 100 -8.43 15.28 -10.97
N VAL A 101 -8.38 14.27 -10.12
CA VAL A 101 -9.35 13.17 -10.12
C VAL A 101 -10.76 13.70 -9.87
N ALA A 102 -10.95 14.52 -8.83
CA ALA A 102 -12.26 15.13 -8.54
C ALA A 102 -12.78 16.00 -9.70
N GLN A 103 -11.91 16.74 -10.39
CA GLN A 103 -12.28 17.50 -11.58
C GLN A 103 -12.71 16.59 -12.74
N ALA A 104 -11.97 15.50 -12.99
CA ALA A 104 -12.31 14.54 -14.05
C ALA A 104 -13.65 13.84 -13.78
N GLU A 105 -13.91 13.46 -12.53
CA GLU A 105 -15.19 12.89 -12.10
C GLU A 105 -16.35 13.86 -12.33
N ALA A 106 -16.18 15.15 -12.01
CA ALA A 106 -17.19 16.16 -12.27
C ALA A 106 -17.47 16.35 -13.77
N VAL A 107 -16.43 16.30 -14.61
CA VAL A 107 -16.60 16.35 -16.07
C VAL A 107 -17.38 15.13 -16.57
N GLN A 108 -17.07 13.94 -16.06
CA GLN A 108 -17.79 12.71 -16.42
C GLN A 108 -19.28 12.80 -16.05
N GLU A 109 -19.60 13.37 -14.89
CA GLU A 109 -20.99 13.58 -14.46
C GLU A 109 -21.74 14.54 -15.40
N ILE A 110 -21.10 15.66 -15.78
CA ILE A 110 -21.69 16.63 -16.72
C ILE A 110 -21.91 15.98 -18.09
N LEU A 111 -20.93 15.22 -18.59
CA LEU A 111 -21.04 14.52 -19.87
C LEU A 111 -22.15 13.47 -19.84
N GLY A 112 -22.31 12.73 -18.73
CA GLY A 112 -23.42 11.80 -18.54
C GLY A 112 -24.78 12.50 -18.62
N LYS A 113 -24.95 13.61 -17.90
CA LYS A 113 -26.18 14.41 -17.95
C LYS A 113 -26.46 14.99 -19.34
N ALA A 114 -25.43 15.47 -20.03
CA ALA A 114 -25.56 15.98 -21.40
C ALA A 114 -25.99 14.87 -22.38
N TYR A 115 -25.42 13.66 -22.23
CA TYR A 115 -25.81 12.50 -23.02
C TYR A 115 -27.28 12.12 -22.79
N GLU A 116 -27.73 12.05 -21.54
CA GLU A 116 -29.15 11.78 -21.21
C GLU A 116 -30.10 12.82 -21.84
N LEU A 117 -29.75 14.12 -21.75
CA LEU A 117 -30.53 15.18 -22.37
C LEU A 117 -30.61 15.04 -23.89
N LEU A 118 -29.48 14.78 -24.56
CA LEU A 118 -29.45 14.58 -26.01
C LEU A 118 -30.22 13.33 -26.43
N HIS A 119 -30.13 12.26 -25.65
CA HIS A 119 -30.88 11.03 -25.90
C HIS A 119 -32.38 11.27 -25.80
N GLY A 120 -32.86 11.96 -24.76
CA GLY A 120 -34.27 12.30 -24.60
C GLY A 120 -34.81 13.21 -25.70
N ILE A 121 -34.02 14.17 -26.19
CA ILE A 121 -34.40 14.99 -27.36
C ILE A 121 -34.56 14.11 -28.60
N ASN A 122 -33.60 13.23 -28.86
CA ASN A 122 -33.65 12.34 -30.02
C ASN A 122 -34.86 11.37 -29.97
N GLU A 123 -35.15 10.81 -28.80
CA GLU A 123 -36.30 9.93 -28.60
C GLU A 123 -37.62 10.69 -28.83
N SER A 124 -37.79 11.88 -28.23
CA SER A 124 -38.97 12.73 -28.45
C SER A 124 -39.13 13.24 -29.89
N SER A 125 -38.03 13.50 -30.61
CA SER A 125 -38.06 13.85 -32.03
C SER A 125 -38.41 12.67 -32.93
N SER A 126 -37.99 11.46 -32.58
CA SER A 126 -38.38 10.25 -33.33
C SER A 126 -39.87 9.92 -33.19
N GLU A 127 -40.47 10.18 -32.02
CA GLU A 127 -41.91 10.00 -31.79
C GLU A 127 -42.78 10.99 -32.59
N GLN A 128 -42.26 12.17 -32.91
CA GLN A 128 -43.01 13.22 -33.64
C GLN A 128 -42.97 13.06 -35.17
N HIS A 129 -42.08 12.24 -35.73
CA HIS A 129 -41.77 12.27 -37.17
C HIS A 129 -42.24 11.07 -38.01
N GLU A 130 -42.95 10.10 -37.43
CA GLU A 130 -43.38 8.88 -38.15
C GLU A 130 -44.77 8.95 -38.83
N GLN A 131 -45.47 10.08 -38.77
CA GLN A 131 -46.77 10.24 -39.44
C GLN A 131 -46.63 11.19 -40.63
N ILE A 132 -46.48 10.63 -41.84
CA ILE A 132 -46.66 11.39 -43.08
C ILE A 132 -48.04 12.05 -42.99
N PRO A 133 -48.16 13.38 -43.13
CA PRO A 133 -49.45 14.05 -43.10
C PRO A 133 -50.37 13.46 -44.18
N PRO A 134 -51.65 13.17 -43.88
CA PRO A 134 -52.57 12.56 -44.85
C PRO A 134 -52.71 13.36 -46.15
N ALA A 135 -52.48 14.68 -46.09
CA ALA A 135 -52.46 15.57 -47.27
C ALA A 135 -51.28 15.30 -48.24
N LEU A 136 -50.25 14.59 -47.82
CA LEU A 136 -49.06 14.25 -48.60
C LEU A 136 -48.99 12.74 -48.94
N MET A 137 -50.00 11.96 -48.55
CA MET A 137 -50.07 10.54 -48.90
C MET A 137 -50.53 10.39 -50.35
N SER A 138 -50.01 9.38 -51.05
CA SER A 138 -50.62 8.96 -52.32
C SER A 138 -52.04 8.42 -52.08
N ALA A 139 -52.88 8.41 -53.12
CA ALA A 139 -54.28 7.98 -53.00
C ALA A 139 -54.42 6.56 -52.40
N ASP A 140 -53.52 5.64 -52.77
CA ASP A 140 -53.50 4.27 -52.26
C ASP A 140 -53.05 4.19 -50.80
N GLU A 141 -52.11 5.05 -50.39
CA GLU A 141 -51.63 5.12 -49.01
C GLU A 141 -52.69 5.73 -48.08
N TYR A 142 -53.42 6.75 -48.55
CA TYR A 142 -54.50 7.38 -47.80
C TYR A 142 -55.68 6.43 -47.55
N ALA A 143 -56.04 5.61 -48.54
CA ALA A 143 -57.09 4.59 -48.40
C ALA A 143 -56.74 3.54 -47.33
N ARG A 144 -55.48 3.08 -47.31
CA ARG A 144 -54.95 2.17 -46.28
C ARG A 144 -54.91 2.83 -44.89
N TRP A 145 -54.59 4.12 -44.83
CA TRP A 145 -54.59 4.90 -43.59
C TRP A 145 -56.00 5.04 -43.00
N LEU A 146 -57.01 5.35 -43.83
CA LEU A 146 -58.42 5.42 -43.41
C LEU A 146 -58.93 4.07 -42.88
N GLN A 147 -58.60 2.96 -43.55
CA GLN A 147 -58.93 1.61 -43.08
C GLN A 147 -58.27 1.29 -41.75
N ARG A 148 -56.97 1.59 -41.58
CA ARG A 148 -56.24 1.32 -40.32
C ARG A 148 -56.79 2.13 -39.14
N LYS A 149 -57.34 3.32 -39.41
CA LYS A 149 -57.94 4.20 -38.39
C LYS A 149 -59.44 3.95 -38.18
N ASN A 150 -60.07 3.00 -38.89
CA ASN A 150 -61.52 2.78 -38.90
C ASN A 150 -62.32 4.07 -39.17
N LEU A 151 -61.82 4.92 -40.06
CA LEU A 151 -62.44 6.17 -40.48
C LEU A 151 -63.16 6.03 -41.84
N SER A 152 -63.21 4.80 -42.36
CA SER A 152 -63.81 4.42 -43.65
C SER A 152 -65.12 3.69 -43.46
#